data_AF-A0A7C1VSC6-F1
#
_entry.id   AF-A0A7C1VSC6-F1
#
_cell.length_a   1.000
_cell.length_b   1.000
_cell.length_c   1.000
_cell.angle_alpha   90.00
_cell.angle_beta   90.00
_cell.angle_gamma   90.00
#
_symmetry.space_group_name_H-M   'P 1'
#
loop_
_entity.id
_entity.type
_entity.pdbx_description
1 polymer ?
#
loop_
_entity_poly.entity_id
_entity_poly.type
_entity_poly.pdbx_seq_one_letter_code
_entity_poly.pdbx_strand_id
1 'polypeptide(L)'
;MDETQSFKTLKEMMNPQFDWDKLDDYEILLGLAEEAVYLQEVPQRILGKIALTLTTKYGDETLTRFAKELGKSKSSLTTYRWVESRLKGLDIPIDLKWSSLRVIAGADNPAAWITKVQEEGLSTQEVKRLVKIEKGEPITHSHKKIKCPSCDFVTEGVKCGGCGEVL
;
A
#
# COMPACT_ATOMS: atom_id res chain seq x y z
N MET A 1 -2.94 -9.43 25.49
CA MET A 1 -2.44 -10.42 24.50
C MET A 1 -0.96 -10.12 24.29
N ASP A 2 -0.10 -11.13 24.17
CA ASP A 2 1.30 -10.92 23.78
C ASP A 2 1.33 -10.36 22.36
N GLU A 3 2.03 -9.25 22.14
CA GLU A 3 2.18 -8.58 20.83
C GLU A 3 2.68 -9.56 19.76
N THR A 4 3.53 -10.50 20.16
CA THR A 4 4.06 -11.57 19.30
C THR A 4 2.96 -12.49 18.78
N GLN A 5 1.95 -12.79 19.61
CA GLN A 5 0.85 -13.68 19.26
C GLN A 5 -0.13 -12.98 18.30
N SER A 6 -0.49 -11.73 18.56
CA SER A 6 -1.36 -10.95 17.65
C SER A 6 -0.73 -10.79 16.26
N PHE A 7 0.57 -10.50 16.21
CA PHE A 7 1.30 -10.41 14.94
C PHE A 7 1.28 -11.73 14.16
N LYS A 8 1.49 -12.86 14.84
CA LYS A 8 1.45 -14.19 14.22
C LYS A 8 0.07 -14.50 13.64
N THR A 9 -0.99 -14.27 14.42
CA THR A 9 -2.38 -14.47 13.97
C THR A 9 -2.68 -13.66 12.72
N LEU A 10 -2.36 -12.36 12.73
CA LEU A 10 -2.63 -11.48 11.60
C LEU A 10 -1.81 -11.87 10.36
N LYS A 11 -0.59 -12.37 10.53
CA LYS A 11 0.22 -12.91 9.43
C LYS A 11 -0.40 -14.19 8.85
N GLU A 12 -0.95 -15.07 9.67
CA GLU A 12 -1.66 -16.28 9.23
C GLU A 12 -2.92 -15.92 8.42
N MET A 13 -3.64 -14.86 8.79
CA MET A 13 -4.79 -14.35 8.04
C MET A 13 -4.43 -13.79 6.66
N MET A 14 -3.15 -13.45 6.42
CA MET A 14 -2.68 -13.02 5.10
C MET A 14 -2.44 -14.19 4.14
N ASN A 15 -2.50 -15.44 4.61
CA ASN A 15 -2.36 -16.61 3.75
C ASN A 15 -3.45 -16.60 2.66
N PRO A 16 -3.12 -16.83 1.38
CA PRO A 16 -4.11 -16.92 0.30
C PRO A 16 -5.22 -17.96 0.55
N GLN A 17 -4.96 -18.98 1.36
CA GLN A 17 -5.91 -20.01 1.75
C GLN A 17 -6.82 -19.62 2.92
N PHE A 18 -6.58 -18.47 3.57
CA PHE A 18 -7.45 -17.99 4.63
C PHE A 18 -8.80 -17.53 4.05
N ASP A 19 -9.88 -18.13 4.56
CA ASP A 19 -11.23 -17.90 4.07
C ASP A 19 -11.86 -16.69 4.76
N TRP A 20 -11.67 -15.51 4.15
CA TRP A 20 -12.25 -14.24 4.62
C TRP A 20 -13.77 -14.22 4.58
N ASP A 21 -14.41 -15.09 3.80
CA ASP A 21 -15.87 -15.12 3.68
C ASP A 21 -16.52 -15.73 4.93
N LYS A 22 -15.77 -16.50 5.73
CA LYS A 22 -16.20 -17.03 7.03
C LYS A 22 -16.25 -16.00 8.15
N LEU A 23 -15.64 -14.82 7.97
CA LEU A 23 -15.73 -13.72 8.95
C LEU A 23 -16.96 -12.88 8.62
N ASP A 24 -18.09 -13.20 9.23
CA ASP A 24 -19.41 -12.60 8.98
C ASP A 24 -19.94 -11.73 10.11
N ASP A 25 -19.15 -11.54 11.16
CA ASP A 25 -19.48 -10.66 12.27
C ASP A 25 -18.70 -9.33 12.13
N TYR A 26 -19.46 -8.22 12.12
CA TYR A 26 -18.91 -6.87 12.05
C TYR A 26 -18.00 -6.54 13.24
N GLU A 27 -18.38 -6.94 14.45
CA GLU A 27 -17.64 -6.65 15.68
C GLU A 27 -16.31 -7.42 15.72
N ILE A 28 -16.31 -8.66 15.20
CA ILE A 28 -15.08 -9.44 15.03
C ILE A 28 -14.14 -8.72 14.05
N LEU A 29 -14.67 -8.29 12.91
CA LEU A 29 -13.89 -7.57 11.89
C LEU A 29 -13.37 -6.22 12.41
N LEU A 30 -14.14 -5.52 13.24
CA LEU A 30 -13.73 -4.28 13.89
C LEU A 30 -12.61 -4.54 14.91
N GLY A 31 -12.76 -5.52 15.80
CA GLY A 31 -11.72 -5.88 16.77
C GLY A 31 -10.40 -6.29 16.09
N LEU A 32 -10.47 -7.09 15.03
CA LEU A 32 -9.30 -7.45 14.22
C LEU A 32 -8.64 -6.23 13.58
N ALA A 33 -9.44 -5.26 13.13
CA ALA A 33 -8.92 -4.04 12.53
C ALA A 33 -8.27 -3.12 13.57
N GLU A 34 -8.84 -3.01 14.76
CA GLU A 34 -8.25 -2.31 15.90
C GLU A 34 -6.88 -2.91 16.26
N GLU A 35 -6.79 -4.23 16.37
CA GLU A 35 -5.51 -4.93 16.59
C GLU A 35 -4.51 -4.65 15.46
N ALA A 36 -4.97 -4.69 14.21
CA ALA A 36 -4.11 -4.46 13.06
C ALA A 36 -3.51 -3.04 13.06
N VAL A 37 -4.26 -2.01 13.48
CA VAL A 37 -3.81 -0.60 13.49
C VAL A 37 -2.51 -0.40 14.28
N TYR A 38 -2.21 -1.25 15.25
CA TYR A 38 -0.98 -1.18 16.05
C TYR A 38 0.23 -1.87 15.40
N LEU A 39 0.03 -2.61 14.31
CA LEU A 39 1.11 -3.25 13.55
C LEU A 39 1.59 -2.35 12.39
N GLN A 40 2.82 -2.54 11.89
CA GLN A 40 3.45 -1.59 10.94
C GLN A 40 3.01 -1.68 9.46
N GLU A 41 3.58 -2.57 8.63
CA GLU A 41 3.25 -2.72 7.18
C GLU A 41 2.19 -3.81 6.90
N VAL A 42 1.89 -4.65 7.90
CA VAL A 42 0.76 -5.59 7.93
C VAL A 42 -0.65 -4.93 7.95
N PRO A 43 -0.90 -3.75 8.57
CA PRO A 43 -2.24 -3.20 8.69
C PRO A 43 -2.87 -2.87 7.36
N GLN A 44 -2.15 -2.35 6.36
CA GLN A 44 -2.82 -1.86 5.15
C GLN A 44 -3.46 -3.02 4.38
N ARG A 45 -2.80 -4.18 4.33
CA ARG A 45 -3.35 -5.39 3.70
C ARG A 45 -4.54 -5.93 4.48
N ILE A 46 -4.39 -6.10 5.80
CA ILE A 46 -5.47 -6.60 6.65
C ILE A 46 -6.68 -5.67 6.61
N LEU A 47 -6.47 -4.37 6.79
CA LEU A 47 -7.54 -3.36 6.69
C LEU A 47 -8.17 -3.33 5.29
N GLY A 48 -7.38 -3.55 4.23
CA GLY A 48 -7.89 -3.67 2.88
C GLY A 48 -8.80 -4.88 2.69
N LYS A 49 -8.41 -6.05 3.21
CA LYS A 49 -9.21 -7.28 3.18
C LYS A 49 -10.48 -7.14 4.01
N ILE A 50 -10.40 -6.60 5.22
CA ILE A 50 -11.56 -6.31 6.08
C ILE A 50 -12.51 -5.34 5.39
N ALA A 51 -12.00 -4.24 4.84
CA ALA A 51 -12.81 -3.27 4.10
C ALA A 51 -13.48 -3.90 2.86
N LEU A 52 -12.80 -4.80 2.15
CA LEU A 52 -13.38 -5.55 1.03
C LEU A 52 -14.49 -6.48 1.50
N THR A 53 -14.28 -7.25 2.57
CA THR A 53 -15.30 -8.14 3.15
C THR A 53 -16.52 -7.36 3.62
N LEU A 54 -16.32 -6.28 4.38
CA LEU A 54 -17.39 -5.43 4.90
C LEU A 54 -18.25 -4.84 3.78
N THR A 55 -17.61 -4.31 2.74
CA THR A 55 -18.35 -3.66 1.64
C THR A 55 -19.04 -4.67 0.73
N THR A 56 -18.46 -5.86 0.56
CA THR A 56 -19.10 -6.97 -0.16
C THR A 56 -20.36 -7.46 0.57
N LYS A 57 -20.32 -7.53 1.91
CA LYS A 57 -21.42 -8.07 2.73
C LYS A 57 -22.50 -7.04 3.08
N TYR A 58 -22.10 -5.83 3.46
CA TYR A 58 -22.99 -4.81 4.03
C TYR A 58 -23.09 -3.53 3.20
N GLY A 59 -22.44 -3.49 2.03
CA GLY A 59 -22.44 -2.33 1.14
C GLY A 59 -21.46 -1.21 1.52
N ASP A 60 -21.34 -0.23 0.63
CA ASP A 60 -20.33 0.84 0.70
C ASP A 60 -20.54 1.83 1.85
N GLU A 61 -21.76 1.96 2.38
CA GLU A 61 -22.06 2.84 3.52
C GLU A 61 -21.34 2.39 4.80
N THR A 62 -21.21 1.07 4.98
CA THR A 62 -20.52 0.44 6.12
C THR A 62 -19.06 0.87 6.20
N LEU A 63 -18.41 1.14 5.06
CA LEU A 63 -17.02 1.64 5.04
C LEU A 63 -16.87 3.00 5.73
N THR A 64 -17.92 3.83 5.68
CA THR A 64 -17.91 5.16 6.32
C THR A 64 -17.97 5.03 7.84
N ARG A 65 -18.85 4.15 8.35
CA ARG A 65 -18.94 3.84 9.78
C ARG A 65 -17.64 3.24 10.30
N PHE A 66 -17.13 2.22 9.60
CA PHE A 66 -15.89 1.54 9.93
C PHE A 66 -14.69 2.51 9.97
N ALA A 67 -14.58 3.43 9.01
CA ALA A 67 -13.55 4.45 9.01
C ALA A 67 -13.60 5.35 10.26
N LYS A 68 -14.81 5.75 10.66
CA LYS A 68 -15.05 6.60 11.84
C LYS A 68 -14.65 5.88 13.13
N GLU A 69 -15.03 4.62 13.29
CA GLU A 69 -14.73 3.81 14.47
C GLU A 69 -13.22 3.57 14.63
N LEU A 70 -12.52 3.28 13.53
CA LEU A 70 -11.06 3.11 13.56
C LEU A 70 -10.25 4.41 13.67
N GLY A 71 -10.89 5.58 13.58
CA GLY A 71 -10.19 6.86 13.49
C GLY A 71 -9.29 6.97 12.25
N LYS A 72 -9.67 6.36 11.13
CA LYS A 72 -8.93 6.39 9.86
C LYS A 72 -9.69 7.15 8.78
N SER A 73 -8.97 7.65 7.78
CA SER A 73 -9.63 8.30 6.65
C SER A 73 -10.35 7.26 5.77
N LYS A 74 -11.61 7.54 5.40
CA LYS A 74 -12.37 6.72 4.44
C LYS A 74 -11.61 6.56 3.11
N SER A 75 -10.90 7.61 2.68
CA SER A 75 -10.10 7.59 1.44
C SER A 75 -8.97 6.55 1.49
N SER A 76 -8.26 6.46 2.63
CA SER A 76 -7.23 5.44 2.85
C SER A 76 -7.82 4.04 2.77
N LEU A 77 -8.92 3.77 3.49
CA LEU A 77 -9.57 2.44 3.47
C LEU A 77 -10.13 2.08 2.10
N THR A 78 -10.66 3.07 1.37
CA THR A 78 -11.10 2.90 -0.02
C THR A 78 -9.95 2.46 -0.91
N THR A 79 -8.78 3.09 -0.76
CA THR A 79 -7.55 2.71 -1.48
C THR A 79 -7.12 1.29 -1.11
N TYR A 80 -7.14 0.95 0.17
CA TYR A 80 -6.71 -0.37 0.65
C TYR A 80 -7.61 -1.47 0.11
N ARG A 81 -8.93 -1.26 0.20
CA ARG A 81 -9.95 -2.12 -0.40
C ARG A 81 -9.72 -2.31 -1.89
N TRP A 82 -9.49 -1.21 -2.62
CA TRP A 82 -9.30 -1.27 -4.07
C TRP A 82 -8.08 -2.12 -4.45
N VAL A 83 -6.96 -1.97 -3.73
CA VAL A 83 -5.76 -2.80 -3.94
C VAL A 83 -6.09 -4.28 -3.72
N GLU A 84 -6.69 -4.65 -2.58
CA GLU A 84 -7.00 -6.05 -2.28
C GLU A 84 -8.06 -6.63 -3.23
N SER A 85 -8.99 -5.82 -3.73
CA SER A 85 -9.95 -6.22 -4.76
C SER A 85 -9.26 -6.54 -6.09
N ARG A 86 -8.30 -5.70 -6.52
CA ARG A 86 -7.52 -5.90 -7.76
C ARG A 86 -6.59 -7.12 -7.70
N LEU A 87 -6.17 -7.52 -6.50
CA LEU A 87 -5.26 -8.64 -6.28
C LEU A 87 -5.98 -9.89 -5.75
N LYS A 88 -7.32 -9.91 -5.74
CA LYS A 88 -8.10 -11.04 -5.22
C LYS A 88 -7.78 -12.33 -6.01
N GLY A 89 -7.47 -13.40 -5.28
CA GLY A 89 -7.15 -14.71 -5.85
C GLY A 89 -5.71 -14.87 -6.36
N LEU A 90 -4.87 -13.84 -6.24
CA LEU A 90 -3.44 -13.93 -6.58
C LEU A 90 -2.63 -14.42 -5.37
N ASP A 91 -1.59 -15.21 -5.64
CA ASP A 91 -0.63 -15.63 -4.62
C ASP A 91 0.35 -14.49 -4.37
N ILE A 92 0.13 -13.72 -3.30
CA ILE A 92 0.89 -12.52 -3.00
C ILE A 92 1.92 -12.82 -1.89
N PRO A 93 3.23 -12.70 -2.17
CA PRO A 93 4.27 -12.86 -1.15
C PRO A 93 4.05 -11.92 0.04
N ILE A 94 4.22 -12.46 1.25
CA ILE A 94 3.92 -11.77 2.51
C ILE A 94 4.90 -10.60 2.76
N ASP A 95 6.13 -10.73 2.28
CA ASP A 95 7.21 -9.74 2.40
C ASP A 95 7.16 -8.63 1.34
N LEU A 96 6.22 -8.70 0.40
CA LEU A 96 6.05 -7.67 -0.62
C LEU A 96 5.43 -6.40 -0.02
N LYS A 97 6.23 -5.33 0.02
CA LYS A 97 5.86 -4.05 0.61
C LYS A 97 4.58 -3.48 0.02
N TRP A 98 3.77 -2.85 0.88
CA TRP A 98 2.51 -2.22 0.51
C TRP A 98 2.63 -1.24 -0.67
N SER A 99 3.72 -0.46 -0.69
CA SER A 99 3.97 0.50 -1.76
C SER A 99 4.17 -0.14 -3.14
N SER A 100 4.71 -1.36 -3.20
CA SER A 100 4.83 -2.12 -4.45
C SER A 100 3.46 -2.67 -4.85
N LEU A 101 2.72 -3.26 -3.91
CA LEU A 101 1.37 -3.79 -4.15
C LEU A 101 0.41 -2.76 -4.71
N ARG A 102 0.43 -1.53 -4.17
CA ARG A 102 -0.43 -0.45 -4.67
C ARG A 102 -0.17 -0.11 -6.13
N VAL A 103 1.09 -0.19 -6.56
CA VAL A 103 1.49 0.09 -7.94
C VAL A 103 1.08 -1.07 -8.84
N ILE A 104 1.37 -2.30 -8.41
CA ILE A 104 1.03 -3.54 -9.11
C ILE A 104 -0.48 -3.69 -9.32
N ALA A 105 -1.29 -3.38 -8.31
CA ALA A 105 -2.75 -3.40 -8.40
C ALA A 105 -3.29 -2.47 -9.51
N GLY A 106 -2.55 -1.40 -9.80
CA GLY A 106 -2.87 -0.47 -10.88
C GLY A 106 -2.33 -0.85 -12.24
N ALA A 107 -1.52 -1.91 -12.37
CA ALA A 107 -1.04 -2.40 -13.66
C ALA A 107 -2.13 -3.16 -14.42
N ASP A 108 -1.94 -3.33 -15.72
CA ASP A 108 -2.89 -4.03 -16.59
C ASP A 108 -2.95 -5.53 -16.27
N ASN A 109 -1.78 -6.13 -15.99
CA ASN A 109 -1.66 -7.53 -15.56
C ASN A 109 -0.95 -7.67 -14.20
N PRO A 110 -1.67 -7.49 -13.08
CA PRO A 110 -1.07 -7.56 -11.74
C PRO A 110 -0.40 -8.91 -11.42
N ALA A 111 -0.92 -10.02 -11.95
CA ALA A 111 -0.38 -11.35 -11.72
C ALA A 111 1.04 -11.49 -12.29
N ALA A 112 1.26 -11.07 -13.54
CA ALA A 112 2.58 -11.09 -14.17
C ALA A 112 3.58 -10.22 -13.40
N TRP A 113 3.13 -9.08 -12.85
CA TRP A 113 3.97 -8.21 -12.04
C TRP A 113 4.36 -8.81 -10.69
N ILE A 114 3.45 -9.54 -10.03
CA ILE A 114 3.79 -10.26 -8.79
C ILE A 114 4.89 -11.28 -9.07
N THR A 115 4.70 -12.12 -10.09
CA THR A 115 5.71 -13.12 -10.51
C THR A 115 7.04 -12.47 -10.82
N LYS A 116 7.03 -11.39 -11.63
CA LYS A 116 8.25 -10.66 -11.99
C LYS A 116 9.00 -10.12 -10.77
N VAL A 117 8.29 -9.54 -9.80
CA VAL A 117 8.92 -9.01 -8.58
C VAL A 117 9.53 -10.12 -7.73
N GLN A 118 8.89 -11.29 -7.66
CA GLN A 118 9.43 -12.46 -6.96
C GLN A 118 10.68 -13.02 -7.63
N GLU A 119 10.65 -13.17 -8.95
CA GLU A 119 11.76 -13.76 -9.71
C GLU A 119 12.97 -12.82 -9.82
N GLU A 120 12.74 -11.52 -10.04
CA GLU A 120 13.81 -10.53 -10.25
C GLU A 120 14.24 -9.79 -8.98
N GLY A 121 13.52 -9.95 -7.86
CA GLY A 121 13.86 -9.29 -6.60
C GLY A 121 13.76 -7.76 -6.64
N LEU A 122 12.80 -7.22 -7.41
CA LEU A 122 12.70 -5.78 -7.67
C LEU A 122 12.38 -4.97 -6.41
N SER A 123 13.09 -3.85 -6.25
CA SER A 123 12.76 -2.84 -5.23
C SER A 123 11.46 -2.10 -5.55
N THR A 124 10.84 -1.49 -4.53
CA THR A 124 9.64 -0.65 -4.72
C THR A 124 9.86 0.50 -5.71
N GLN A 125 11.07 1.07 -5.77
CA GLN A 125 11.37 2.15 -6.72
C GLN A 125 11.42 1.63 -8.15
N GLU A 126 12.00 0.45 -8.37
CA GLU A 126 12.04 -0.20 -9.69
C GLU A 126 10.65 -0.60 -10.15
N VAL A 127 9.82 -1.19 -9.29
CA VAL A 127 8.42 -1.50 -9.61
C VAL A 127 7.67 -0.24 -10.05
N LYS A 128 7.78 0.85 -9.29
CA LYS A 128 7.19 2.16 -9.66
C LYS A 128 7.66 2.63 -11.03
N ARG A 129 8.95 2.53 -11.30
CA ARG A 129 9.55 2.99 -12.57
C ARG A 129 9.08 2.14 -13.75
N LEU A 130 9.14 0.81 -13.62
CA LEU A 130 8.86 -0.10 -14.72
C LEU A 130 7.37 -0.17 -15.06
N VAL A 131 6.47 -0.13 -14.07
CA VAL A 131 5.02 -0.05 -14.31
C VAL A 131 4.64 1.26 -15.01
N LYS A 132 5.30 2.37 -14.68
CA LYS A 132 5.11 3.64 -15.40
C LYS A 132 5.54 3.55 -16.86
N ILE A 133 6.68 2.93 -17.14
CA ILE A 133 7.17 2.71 -18.50
C ILE A 133 6.15 1.87 -19.29
N GLU A 134 5.65 0.78 -18.71
CA GLU A 134 4.63 -0.07 -19.34
C GLU A 134 3.37 0.72 -19.72
N LYS A 135 2.93 1.64 -18.85
CA LYS A 135 1.78 2.51 -19.09
C LYS A 135 2.04 3.66 -20.07
N GLY A 136 3.26 3.81 -20.58
CA GLY A 136 3.65 4.95 -21.39
C GLY A 136 3.66 6.28 -20.62
N GLU A 137 3.73 6.24 -19.29
CA GLU A 137 3.83 7.45 -18.47
C GLU A 137 5.26 8.01 -18.53
N PRO A 138 5.43 9.34 -18.65
CA PRO A 138 6.76 9.94 -18.63
C PRO A 138 7.44 9.70 -17.27
N ILE A 139 8.69 9.25 -17.30
CA ILE A 139 9.53 9.19 -16.10
C ILE A 139 9.99 10.61 -15.82
N THR A 140 9.21 11.34 -15.03
CA THR A 140 9.61 12.65 -14.53
C THR A 140 10.68 12.46 -13.47
N HIS A 141 11.93 12.75 -13.81
CA HIS A 141 12.94 13.08 -12.79
C HIS A 141 12.57 14.45 -12.24
N SER A 142 11.73 14.47 -11.20
CA SER A 142 11.41 15.71 -10.48
C SER A 142 12.66 16.13 -9.68
N HIS A 143 13.64 16.69 -10.36
CA HIS A 143 14.63 17.51 -9.70
C HIS A 143 13.91 18.77 -9.26
N LYS A 144 13.56 18.84 -7.97
CA LYS A 144 13.00 20.06 -7.41
C LYS A 144 14.06 21.13 -7.61
N LYS A 145 13.76 22.13 -8.43
CA LYS A 145 14.64 23.28 -8.61
C LYS A 145 14.76 23.99 -7.26
N ILE A 146 15.97 23.98 -6.70
CA ILE A 146 16.30 24.67 -5.44
C ILE A 146 16.91 26.00 -5.81
N LYS A 147 16.36 27.09 -5.25
CA LYS A 147 16.93 28.44 -5.38
C LYS A 147 17.98 28.60 -4.29
N CYS A 148 19.21 28.91 -4.66
CA CYS A 148 20.29 29.20 -3.72
C CYS A 148 19.94 30.46 -2.90
N PRO A 149 19.98 30.41 -1.56
CA PRO A 149 19.66 31.58 -0.73
C PRO A 149 20.70 32.70 -0.85
N SER A 150 21.94 32.38 -1.22
CA SER A 150 23.06 33.34 -1.23
C SER A 150 23.24 34.08 -2.56
N CYS A 151 22.93 33.44 -3.68
CA CYS A 151 23.14 34.05 -5.01
C CYS A 151 21.94 33.90 -5.95
N ASP A 152 20.79 33.44 -5.45
CA ASP A 152 19.55 33.28 -6.21
C ASP A 152 19.63 32.32 -7.42
N PHE A 153 20.75 31.63 -7.61
CA PHE A 153 20.95 30.65 -8.66
C PHE A 153 20.03 29.44 -8.47
N VAL A 154 19.32 29.04 -9.51
CA VAL A 154 18.40 27.91 -9.49
C VAL A 154 19.11 26.67 -10.03
N THR A 155 19.26 25.64 -9.20
CA THR A 155 19.91 24.37 -9.57
C THR A 155 19.04 23.17 -9.23
N GLU A 156 19.35 22.05 -9.86
CA GLU A 156 18.70 20.75 -9.67
C GLU A 156 19.54 19.81 -8.78
N GLY A 157 20.71 20.26 -8.32
CA GLY A 157 21.63 19.51 -7.47
C GLY A 157 21.83 20.11 -6.08
N VAL A 158 22.49 19.36 -5.21
CA VAL A 158 22.82 19.73 -3.81
C VAL A 158 23.91 20.81 -3.73
N LYS A 159 24.45 21.28 -4.86
CA LYS A 159 25.46 22.34 -4.91
C LYS A 159 25.05 23.43 -5.89
N CYS A 160 25.22 24.67 -5.44
CA CYS A 160 25.01 25.85 -6.24
C CYS A 160 26.10 26.00 -7.29
N GLY A 161 25.72 26.04 -8.58
CA GLY A 161 26.66 26.30 -9.68
C GLY A 161 27.19 27.74 -9.72
N GLY A 162 26.53 28.68 -9.03
CA GLY A 162 26.95 30.09 -8.96
C GLY A 162 28.02 30.35 -7.89
N CYS A 163 27.75 29.98 -6.64
CA CYS A 163 28.62 30.27 -5.50
C CYS A 163 29.34 29.03 -4.90
N GLY A 164 29.04 27.82 -5.38
CA GLY A 164 29.64 26.58 -4.88
C GLY A 164 29.09 26.08 -3.53
N GLU A 165 28.17 26.81 -2.92
CA GLU A 165 27.54 26.41 -1.65
C GLU A 165 26.70 25.14 -1.79
N VAL A 166 26.65 24.35 -0.71
CA VAL A 166 25.76 23.20 -0.60
C VAL A 166 24.35 23.70 -0.25
N LEU A 167 23.35 23.33 -1.05
CA LEU A 167 21.96 23.77 -0.97
C LEU A 167 21.05 22.80 -0.23
#